data_AF-K4LGH7-F1
#
_entry.id   AF-K4LGH7-F1
#
_cell.length_a   1.000
_cell.length_b   1.000
_cell.length_c   1.000
_cell.angle_alpha   90.00
_cell.angle_beta   90.00
_cell.angle_gamma   90.00
#
_symmetry.space_group_name_H-M   'P 1'
#
loop_
_entity.id
_entity.type
_entity.pdbx_description
1 polymer ?
#
loop_
_entity_poly.entity_id
_entity_poly.type
_entity_poly.pdbx_seq_one_letter_code
_entity_poly.pdbx_strand_id
1 'polypeptide(L)'
;MFDNVGDAIRAEKILKNNGYHCRLVAPPPALRKGCDLALDINLVEQAAVERLLSDKVSYVAITPLAGTAELINVVQTYRYDGYTMVKAGNMKLTFEDGSGVIVNISGGGCPDIPYLHLELLGRRLDQIPQPRELGHTLCALMLDRAVEGALEIWRGSGKGCC
;
A
#
# COMPACT_ATOMS: atom_id res chain seq x y z
N MET A 1 8.00 -4.45 -14.82
CA MET A 1 7.76 -5.59 -13.91
C MET A 1 9.00 -5.82 -13.07
N PHE A 2 8.86 -6.17 -11.79
CA PHE A 2 9.98 -6.29 -10.85
C PHE A 2 10.05 -7.73 -10.31
N ASP A 3 11.24 -8.17 -9.89
CA ASP A 3 11.44 -9.48 -9.27
C ASP A 3 10.93 -9.53 -7.82
N ASN A 4 10.91 -8.38 -7.15
CA ASN A 4 10.42 -8.25 -5.79
C ASN A 4 9.63 -6.94 -5.60
N VAL A 5 8.80 -6.93 -4.55
CA VAL A 5 7.94 -5.80 -4.19
C VAL A 5 8.74 -4.57 -3.76
N GLY A 6 9.83 -4.78 -3.01
CA GLY A 6 10.65 -3.68 -2.50
C GLY A 6 11.22 -2.81 -3.62
N ASP A 7 11.65 -3.44 -4.71
CA ASP A 7 12.14 -2.79 -5.91
C ASP A 7 11.04 -2.02 -6.63
N ALA A 8 9.84 -2.58 -6.76
CA ALA A 8 8.69 -1.86 -7.32
C ALA A 8 8.34 -0.60 -6.51
N ILE A 9 8.30 -0.72 -5.17
CA ILE A 9 8.04 0.40 -4.26
C ILE A 9 9.13 1.47 -4.38
N ARG A 10 10.40 1.05 -4.42
CA ARG A 10 11.55 1.95 -4.54
C ARG A 10 11.54 2.67 -5.88
N ALA A 11 11.26 1.96 -6.98
CA ALA A 11 11.14 2.56 -8.30
C ALA A 11 10.03 3.61 -8.35
N GLU A 12 8.85 3.32 -7.77
CA GLU A 12 7.76 4.30 -7.70
C GLU A 12 8.20 5.58 -6.97
N LYS A 13 8.86 5.44 -5.81
CA LYS A 13 9.37 6.59 -5.05
C LYS A 13 10.37 7.42 -5.86
N ILE A 14 11.32 6.77 -6.53
CA ILE A 14 12.32 7.44 -7.38
C ILE A 14 11.63 8.21 -8.50
N LEU A 15 10.67 7.59 -9.19
CA LEU A 15 9.99 8.19 -10.33
C LEU A 15 9.10 9.36 -9.93
N LYS A 16 8.28 9.21 -8.89
CA LYS A 16 7.46 10.31 -8.35
C LYS A 16 8.31 11.50 -7.90
N ASN A 17 9.44 11.26 -7.24
CA ASN A 17 10.35 12.33 -6.80
C ASN A 17 11.01 13.08 -7.97
N ASN A 18 11.02 12.49 -9.18
CA ASN A 18 11.53 13.12 -10.39
C ASN A 18 10.40 13.60 -11.33
N GLY A 19 9.17 13.68 -10.82
CA GLY A 19 8.02 14.25 -11.55
C GLY A 19 7.35 13.32 -12.56
N TYR A 20 7.70 12.03 -12.59
CA TYR A 20 7.07 11.07 -13.49
C TYR A 20 5.73 10.60 -12.94
N HIS A 21 4.73 10.51 -13.82
CA HIS A 21 3.45 9.89 -13.48
C HIS A 21 3.58 8.37 -13.56
N CYS A 22 3.49 7.72 -12.40
CA CYS A 22 3.50 6.26 -12.31
C CYS A 22 2.62 5.76 -11.17
N ARG A 23 2.18 4.51 -11.28
CA ARG A 23 1.32 3.88 -10.27
C ARG A 23 1.67 2.41 -10.09
N LEU A 24 1.76 1.98 -8.84
CA LEU A 24 1.85 0.55 -8.51
C LEU A 24 0.56 -0.17 -8.91
N VAL A 25 0.71 -1.27 -9.65
CA VAL A 25 -0.39 -2.10 -10.14
C VAL A 25 -0.11 -3.57 -9.88
N ALA A 26 -1.17 -4.37 -9.79
CA ALA A 26 -1.03 -5.81 -9.80
C ALA A 26 -0.68 -6.26 -11.23
N PRO A 27 0.33 -7.10 -11.43
CA PRO A 27 0.62 -7.62 -12.76
C PRO A 27 -0.58 -8.42 -13.31
N PRO A 28 -0.67 -8.60 -14.64
CA PRO A 28 -1.70 -9.39 -15.28
C PRO A 28 -1.79 -10.79 -14.65
N PRO A 29 -2.99 -11.40 -14.54
CA PRO A 29 -3.18 -12.69 -13.88
C PRO A 29 -2.21 -13.78 -14.34
N ALA A 30 -1.87 -13.82 -15.63
CA ALA A 30 -0.95 -14.79 -16.22
C ALA A 30 0.50 -14.69 -15.69
N LEU A 31 0.88 -13.53 -15.12
CA LEU A 31 2.23 -13.28 -14.60
C LEU A 31 2.28 -13.24 -13.06
N ARG A 32 1.16 -13.46 -12.37
CA ARG A 32 1.12 -13.46 -10.90
C ARG A 32 1.72 -14.74 -10.34
N LYS A 33 2.68 -14.58 -9.43
CA LYS A 33 3.28 -15.59 -8.56
C LYS A 33 2.85 -15.42 -7.09
N GLY A 34 2.13 -14.35 -6.76
CA GLY A 34 1.58 -14.09 -5.43
C GLY A 34 1.76 -12.63 -5.02
N CYS A 35 2.77 -12.37 -4.20
CA CYS A 35 3.12 -11.03 -3.73
C CYS A 35 3.91 -10.25 -4.79
N ASP A 36 3.34 -10.00 -5.97
CA ASP A 36 4.03 -9.31 -7.06
C ASP A 36 3.47 -7.91 -7.30
N LEU A 37 4.35 -7.01 -7.71
CA LEU A 37 4.01 -5.64 -8.12
C LEU A 37 4.63 -5.31 -9.47
N ALA A 38 3.88 -4.54 -10.25
CA ALA A 38 4.37 -3.86 -11.43
C ALA A 38 4.15 -2.35 -11.28
N LEU A 39 4.83 -1.58 -12.13
CA LEU A 39 4.65 -0.14 -12.20
C LEU A 39 4.09 0.20 -13.58
N ASP A 40 2.96 0.89 -13.57
CA ASP A 40 2.36 1.50 -14.75
C ASP A 40 3.05 2.83 -15.01
N ILE A 41 3.56 3.02 -16.24
CA ILE A 41 4.32 4.18 -16.69
C ILE A 41 3.91 4.55 -18.12
N ASN A 42 4.14 5.80 -18.50
CA ASN A 42 4.01 6.20 -19.90
C ASN A 42 5.16 5.61 -20.73
N LEU A 43 4.85 4.76 -21.71
CA LEU A 43 5.85 4.14 -22.58
C LEU A 43 6.66 5.16 -23.40
N VAL A 44 6.11 6.35 -23.66
CA VAL A 44 6.86 7.44 -24.32
C VAL A 44 8.06 7.88 -23.46
N GLU A 45 7.97 7.73 -22.14
CA GLU A 45 9.00 8.10 -21.18
C GLU A 45 9.97 6.95 -20.88
N GLN A 46 9.82 5.77 -21.52
CA GLN A 46 10.57 4.56 -21.21
C GLN A 46 12.08 4.78 -21.13
N ALA A 47 12.70 5.39 -22.14
CA ALA A 47 14.15 5.61 -22.16
C ALA A 47 14.65 6.48 -21.00
N ALA A 48 13.83 7.44 -20.55
CA ALA A 48 14.17 8.29 -19.42
C ALA A 48 13.98 7.54 -18.09
N VAL A 49 12.91 6.76 -17.96
CA VAL A 49 12.65 5.87 -16.82
C VAL A 49 13.78 4.85 -16.64
N GLU A 50 14.21 4.19 -17.72
CA GLU A 50 15.31 3.23 -17.70
C GLU A 50 16.61 3.86 -17.18
N ARG A 51 16.97 5.05 -17.67
CA ARG A 51 18.15 5.79 -17.19
C ARG A 51 18.05 6.18 -15.73
N LEU A 52 16.87 6.59 -15.27
CA LEU A 52 16.67 7.04 -13.89
C LEU A 52 16.77 5.88 -12.89
N LEU A 53 16.27 4.70 -13.29
CA LEU A 53 16.26 3.48 -12.49
C LEU A 53 17.56 2.65 -12.61
N SER A 54 18.36 2.88 -13.66
CA SER A 54 19.65 2.23 -13.87
C SER A 54 20.48 2.27 -12.59
N ASP A 55 21.05 1.12 -12.24
CA ASP A 55 21.93 0.91 -11.08
C ASP A 55 21.29 1.17 -9.70
N LYS A 56 19.99 1.50 -9.64
CA LYS A 56 19.25 1.77 -8.38
C LYS A 56 18.23 0.71 -8.03
N VAL A 57 17.61 0.10 -9.05
CA VAL A 57 16.53 -0.89 -8.90
C VAL A 57 16.63 -1.94 -9.98
N SER A 58 16.48 -3.22 -9.62
CA SER A 58 16.40 -4.33 -10.57
C SER A 58 14.96 -4.52 -11.06
N TYR A 59 14.76 -4.62 -12.37
CA TYR A 59 13.48 -4.91 -12.98
C TYR A 59 13.62 -5.98 -14.08
N VAL A 60 12.58 -6.77 -14.28
CA VAL A 60 12.58 -7.92 -15.22
C VAL A 60 12.38 -7.46 -16.66
N ALA A 61 11.40 -6.58 -16.86
CA ALA A 61 11.05 -6.08 -18.18
C ALA A 61 10.19 -4.81 -18.07
N ILE A 62 10.35 -3.92 -19.06
CA ILE A 62 9.38 -2.87 -19.38
C ILE A 62 8.70 -3.32 -20.66
N THR A 63 7.39 -3.52 -20.60
CA THR A 63 6.59 -4.04 -21.72
C THR A 63 5.27 -3.30 -21.77
N PRO A 64 4.71 -3.05 -22.97
CA PRO A 64 3.31 -2.69 -23.10
C PRO A 64 2.46 -3.73 -22.37
N LEU A 65 1.62 -3.25 -21.46
CA LEU A 65 0.83 -4.09 -20.57
C LEU A 65 -0.64 -3.99 -20.97
N ALA A 66 -1.19 -5.10 -21.47
CA ALA A 66 -2.63 -5.27 -21.63
C ALA A 66 -3.18 -6.02 -20.40
N GLY A 67 -4.25 -5.51 -19.79
CA GLY A 67 -4.96 -6.21 -18.71
C GLY A 67 -4.32 -6.11 -17.31
N THR A 68 -3.61 -5.02 -16.99
CA THR A 68 -3.28 -4.68 -15.60
C THR A 68 -4.55 -4.37 -14.82
N ALA A 69 -4.62 -4.87 -13.58
CA ALA A 69 -5.62 -4.41 -12.64
C ALA A 69 -4.97 -3.39 -11.71
N GLU A 70 -5.72 -2.36 -11.31
CA GLU A 70 -5.35 -1.62 -10.11
C GLU A 70 -5.08 -2.63 -8.98
N LEU A 71 -4.13 -2.32 -8.09
CA LEU A 71 -4.02 -3.02 -6.82
C LEU A 71 -5.43 -3.07 -6.24
N ILE A 72 -6.04 -4.27 -6.22
CA ILE A 72 -7.48 -4.43 -6.04
C ILE A 72 -7.89 -3.64 -4.79
N ASN A 73 -8.56 -2.52 -5.05
CA ASN A 73 -8.86 -1.43 -4.15
C ASN A 73 -10.00 -1.77 -3.18
N VAL A 74 -10.22 -3.07 -2.91
CA VAL A 74 -11.34 -3.53 -2.08
C VAL A 74 -10.93 -3.41 -0.63
N VAL A 75 -10.97 -2.18 -0.14
CA VAL A 75 -11.02 -1.90 1.29
C VAL A 75 -12.37 -2.41 1.79
N GLN A 76 -12.34 -3.35 2.72
CA GLN A 76 -13.53 -3.90 3.36
C GLN A 76 -13.62 -3.35 4.78
N THR A 77 -14.79 -2.87 5.15
CA THR A 77 -15.04 -2.30 6.48
C THR A 77 -15.96 -3.20 7.27
N TYR A 78 -15.57 -3.50 8.50
CA TYR A 78 -16.35 -4.30 9.45
C TYR A 78 -16.50 -3.48 10.72
N ARG A 79 -17.74 -3.31 11.19
CA ARG A 79 -18.05 -2.57 12.42
C ARG A 79 -18.35 -3.53 13.55
N TYR A 80 -17.83 -3.22 14.70
CA TYR A 80 -18.06 -3.86 15.99
C TYR A 80 -18.49 -2.79 16.99
N ASP A 81 -19.00 -3.18 18.15
CA ASP A 81 -19.50 -2.22 19.13
C ASP A 81 -18.36 -1.32 19.65
N GLY A 82 -18.32 -0.06 19.20
CA GLY A 82 -17.29 0.92 19.50
C GLY A 82 -15.97 0.77 18.74
N TYR A 83 -15.88 -0.16 17.77
CA TYR A 83 -14.65 -0.39 17.00
C TYR A 83 -14.92 -0.61 15.52
N THR A 84 -14.01 -0.16 14.68
CA THR A 84 -14.05 -0.41 13.24
C THR A 84 -12.78 -1.11 12.78
N MET A 85 -12.93 -2.21 12.03
CA MET A 85 -11.85 -2.88 11.33
C MET A 85 -11.90 -2.55 9.84
N VAL A 86 -10.77 -2.11 9.32
CA VAL A 86 -10.54 -1.85 7.89
C VAL A 86 -9.57 -2.89 7.37
N LYS A 87 -9.98 -3.61 6.34
CA LYS A 87 -9.20 -4.67 5.70
C LYS A 87 -8.83 -4.26 4.28
N ALA A 88 -7.55 -4.35 3.94
CA ALA A 88 -7.06 -4.17 2.58
C ALA A 88 -6.16 -5.37 2.22
N GLY A 89 -6.50 -6.08 1.15
CA GLY A 89 -5.90 -7.38 0.85
C GLY A 89 -6.03 -8.35 2.03
N ASN A 90 -4.89 -8.85 2.52
CA ASN A 90 -4.85 -9.71 3.72
C ASN A 90 -4.59 -8.95 5.02
N MET A 91 -4.29 -7.66 4.96
CA MET A 91 -4.05 -6.83 6.15
C MET A 91 -5.35 -6.32 6.73
N LYS A 92 -5.43 -6.29 8.07
CA LYS A 92 -6.56 -5.81 8.85
C LYS A 92 -6.04 -4.86 9.92
N LEU A 93 -6.61 -3.66 9.99
CA LEU A 93 -6.37 -2.68 11.03
C LEU A 93 -7.68 -2.43 11.75
N THR A 94 -7.69 -2.54 13.08
CA THR A 94 -8.85 -2.22 13.92
C THR A 94 -8.52 -1.03 14.80
N PHE A 95 -9.46 -0.09 14.90
CA PHE A 95 -9.37 1.08 15.76
C PHE A 95 -10.64 1.28 16.58
N GLU A 96 -10.52 1.97 17.71
CA GLU A 96 -11.66 2.43 18.52
C GLU A 96 -12.30 3.66 17.88
N ASP A 97 -13.62 3.64 17.67
CA ASP A 97 -14.33 4.66 16.90
C ASP A 97 -14.26 6.06 17.55
N GLY A 98 -14.27 6.13 18.88
CA GLY A 98 -14.27 7.39 19.62
C GLY A 98 -12.92 8.12 19.59
N SER A 99 -11.83 7.40 19.86
CA SER A 99 -10.49 8.00 19.97
C SER A 99 -9.66 7.92 18.68
N GLY A 100 -9.99 6.99 17.79
CA GLY A 100 -9.17 6.65 16.63
C GLY A 100 -7.89 5.89 17.00
N VAL A 101 -7.80 5.36 18.24
CA VAL A 101 -6.65 4.56 18.68
C VAL A 101 -6.69 3.19 18.01
N ILE A 102 -5.54 2.79 17.44
CA ILE A 102 -5.35 1.48 16.82
C ILE A 102 -5.23 0.43 17.93
N VAL A 103 -6.16 -0.52 17.94
CA VAL A 103 -6.23 -1.58 18.96
C VAL A 103 -5.78 -2.94 18.45
N ASN A 104 -5.69 -3.11 17.13
CA ASN A 104 -5.17 -4.34 16.53
C ASN A 104 -4.68 -4.12 15.10
N ILE A 105 -3.59 -4.80 14.75
CA ILE A 105 -3.14 -4.98 13.37
C ILE A 105 -2.88 -6.47 13.18
N SER A 106 -3.49 -7.07 12.17
CA SER A 106 -3.37 -8.51 11.92
C SER A 106 -3.41 -8.85 10.44
N GLY A 107 -3.05 -10.10 10.12
CA GLY A 107 -2.98 -10.61 8.77
C GLY A 107 -1.59 -10.53 8.16
N GLY A 108 -1.50 -10.93 6.89
CA GLY A 108 -0.22 -11.08 6.18
C GLY A 108 0.62 -12.26 6.68
N GLY A 109 1.86 -12.31 6.18
CA GLY A 109 2.92 -13.23 6.59
C GLY A 109 4.31 -12.68 6.24
N CYS A 110 4.36 -11.36 5.99
CA CYS A 110 5.56 -10.65 5.58
C CYS A 110 6.46 -10.36 6.81
N PRO A 111 7.80 -10.36 6.64
CA PRO A 111 8.74 -10.20 7.75
C PRO A 111 8.68 -8.83 8.44
N ASP A 112 8.14 -7.80 7.77
CA ASP A 112 7.99 -6.45 8.31
C ASP A 112 6.72 -6.24 9.16
N ILE A 113 5.74 -7.16 9.11
CA ILE A 113 4.49 -7.00 9.84
C ILE A 113 4.65 -7.00 11.37
N PRO A 114 5.46 -7.87 11.99
CA PRO A 114 5.65 -7.81 13.45
C PRO A 114 6.20 -6.45 13.92
N TYR A 115 7.13 -5.87 13.18
CA TYR A 115 7.67 -4.54 13.47
C TYR A 115 6.60 -3.45 13.29
N LEU A 116 5.89 -3.44 12.16
CA LEU A 116 4.82 -2.48 11.91
C LEU A 116 3.70 -2.58 12.96
N HIS A 117 3.36 -3.78 13.41
CA HIS A 117 2.39 -3.98 14.48
C HIS A 117 2.85 -3.29 15.77
N LEU A 118 4.08 -3.53 16.21
CA LEU A 118 4.65 -2.92 17.42
C LEU A 118 4.75 -1.40 17.34
N GLU A 119 5.13 -0.86 16.17
CA GLU A 119 5.27 0.58 15.97
C GLU A 119 3.93 1.32 16.00
N LEU A 120 2.85 0.69 15.54
CA LEU A 120 1.56 1.36 15.31
C LEU A 120 0.51 1.09 16.41
N LEU A 121 0.60 -0.04 17.11
CA LEU A 121 -0.37 -0.43 18.13
C LEU A 121 -0.45 0.63 19.26
N GLY A 122 -1.67 0.97 19.67
CA GLY A 122 -1.93 1.95 20.72
C GLY A 122 -1.78 3.42 20.31
N ARG A 123 -1.36 3.70 19.06
CA ARG A 123 -1.30 5.06 18.53
C ARG A 123 -2.60 5.46 17.85
N ARG A 124 -2.85 6.77 17.73
CA ARG A 124 -3.98 7.30 16.98
C ARG A 124 -3.71 7.30 15.48
N LEU A 125 -4.74 7.04 14.67
CA LEU A 125 -4.66 6.98 13.20
C LEU A 125 -3.99 8.19 12.53
N ASP A 126 -4.11 9.38 13.11
CA ASP A 126 -3.53 10.63 12.59
C ASP A 126 -2.16 10.99 13.19
N GLN A 127 -1.61 10.14 14.06
CA GLN A 127 -0.34 10.33 14.78
C GLN A 127 0.66 9.21 14.53
N ILE A 128 0.47 8.45 13.44
CA ILE A 128 1.35 7.37 13.03
C ILE A 128 2.17 7.73 11.78
N PRO A 129 3.39 7.18 11.64
CA PRO A 129 4.06 7.17 10.35
C PRO A 129 3.26 6.35 9.33
N GLN A 130 3.44 6.65 8.04
CA GLN A 130 2.80 5.89 6.97
C GLN A 130 3.43 4.48 6.90
N PRO A 131 2.66 3.38 6.97
CA PRO A 131 3.21 2.03 6.87
C PRO A 131 4.08 1.80 5.62
N ARG A 132 3.78 2.46 4.49
CA ARG A 132 4.60 2.38 3.26
C ARG A 132 5.99 3.04 3.37
N GLU A 133 6.23 3.84 4.40
CA GLU A 133 7.53 4.44 4.69
C GLU A 133 8.38 3.56 5.59
N LEU A 134 7.74 2.78 6.47
CA LEU A 134 8.40 1.87 7.40
C LEU A 134 8.66 0.48 6.81
N GLY A 135 7.76 -0.02 5.96
CA GLY A 135 7.83 -1.36 5.39
C GLY A 135 8.29 -1.41 3.93
N HIS A 136 8.61 -2.63 3.48
CA HIS A 136 9.11 -2.88 2.12
C HIS A 136 8.32 -3.98 1.39
N THR A 137 7.27 -4.50 2.01
CA THR A 137 6.45 -5.55 1.42
C THR A 137 5.10 -5.05 0.91
N LEU A 138 4.43 -5.90 0.12
CA LEU A 138 3.06 -5.66 -0.29
C LEU A 138 2.13 -5.58 0.93
N CYS A 139 2.42 -6.35 1.99
CA CYS A 139 1.66 -6.27 3.24
C CYS A 139 1.75 -4.85 3.85
N ALA A 140 2.93 -4.21 3.83
CA ALA A 140 3.08 -2.84 4.31
C ALA A 140 2.26 -1.83 3.47
N LEU A 141 2.25 -1.98 2.14
CA LEU A 141 1.40 -1.15 1.27
C LEU A 141 -0.09 -1.35 1.53
N MET A 142 -0.51 -2.61 1.75
CA MET A 142 -1.90 -2.91 2.08
C MET A 142 -2.29 -2.35 3.45
N LEU A 143 -1.38 -2.39 4.43
CA LEU A 143 -1.61 -1.77 5.72
C LEU A 143 -1.73 -0.24 5.60
N ASP A 144 -0.90 0.39 4.77
CA ASP A 144 -0.99 1.82 4.43
C ASP A 144 -2.37 2.18 3.88
N ARG A 145 -2.87 1.38 2.94
CA ARG A 145 -4.21 1.55 2.38
C ARG A 145 -5.33 1.37 3.41
N ALA A 146 -5.15 0.44 4.36
CA ALA A 146 -6.09 0.26 5.46
C ALA A 146 -6.09 1.47 6.41
N VAL A 147 -4.93 2.09 6.66
CA VAL A 147 -4.81 3.35 7.43
C VAL A 147 -5.55 4.48 6.73
N GLU A 148 -5.35 4.66 5.41
CA GLU A 148 -6.04 5.69 4.62
C GLU A 148 -7.58 5.52 4.73
N GLY A 149 -8.08 4.30 4.52
CA GLY A 149 -9.52 4.02 4.66
C GLY A 149 -10.04 4.21 6.10
N ALA A 150 -9.24 3.84 7.11
CA ALA A 150 -9.59 4.07 8.51
C ALA A 150 -9.66 5.56 8.85
N LEU A 151 -8.74 6.38 8.35
CA LEU A 151 -8.75 7.83 8.52
C LEU A 151 -9.98 8.48 7.88
N GLU A 152 -10.36 8.06 6.68
CA GLU A 152 -11.57 8.52 6.01
C GLU A 152 -12.83 8.21 6.82
N ILE A 153 -12.94 6.97 7.31
CA ILE A 153 -14.08 6.54 8.13
C ILE A 153 -14.11 7.29 9.46
N TRP A 154 -12.99 7.35 10.17
CA TRP A 154 -12.92 7.98 11.49
C TRP A 154 -13.21 9.47 11.43
N ARG A 155 -12.65 10.19 10.44
CA ARG A 155 -12.96 11.62 10.21
C ARG A 155 -14.39 11.84 9.72
N GLY A 156 -14.93 10.90 8.95
CA GLY A 156 -16.32 10.91 8.50
C GLY A 156 -17.32 10.71 9.64
N SER A 157 -17.00 9.83 10.60
CA SER A 157 -17.77 9.61 11.83
C SER A 157 -17.74 10.83 12.77
N GLY A 158 -16.69 11.66 12.70
CA GLY A 158 -16.59 12.93 13.44
C GLY A 158 -17.41 14.09 12.86
N LYS A 159 -17.93 13.96 11.62
CA LYS A 159 -18.94 14.87 11.06
C LYS A 159 -20.33 14.31 11.34
N GLY A 160 -20.71 14.28 12.61
CA GLY A 160 -22.10 14.08 12.99
C GLY A 160 -22.97 15.15 12.34
N CYS A 161 -24.12 14.71 11.81
CA CYS A 161 -25.23 15.55 11.39
C CYS A 161 -25.40 16.77 12.31
N CYS A 162 -25.36 17.96 11.73
CA CYS A 162 -26.19 19.08 12.19
C CYS A 162 -27.47 19.09 11.35
#